data_AF-A0A2M8NH71-F1
#
_entry.id   AF-A0A2M8NH71-F1
#
_cell.length_a   1.000
_cell.length_b   1.000
_cell.length_c   1.000
_cell.angle_alpha   90.00
_cell.angle_beta   90.00
_cell.angle_gamma   90.00
#
_symmetry.space_group_name_H-M   'P 1'
#
loop_
_entity.id
_entity.type
_entity.pdbx_description
1 polymer ?
#
loop_
_entity_poly.entity_id
_entity_poly.type
_entity_poly.pdbx_seq_one_letter_code
_entity_poly.pdbx_strand_id
1 'polypeptide(L)'
;MGFFAGLNDEKYDRQYKDSDLVRRILEYFQPQTNRLAAVSILVIVIAGIGAALPVVVARMVDLLKGKPTLTAISLVGLAVLLIGIGLWGLNWARRSLVIRAVGDVVLDLRTRAFRAAAEHDLS
;
A
#
# COMPACT_ATOMS: atom_id res chain seq x y z
N MET A 1 -11.37 19.17 -37.17
CA MET A 1 -10.34 18.11 -37.28
C MET A 1 -9.63 18.00 -35.93
N GLY A 2 -10.29 17.42 -34.93
CA GLY A 2 -9.73 17.26 -33.59
C GLY A 2 -9.20 15.85 -33.40
N PHE A 3 -8.05 15.73 -32.73
CA PHE A 3 -7.33 14.47 -32.44
C PHE A 3 -8.20 13.37 -31.77
N PHE A 4 -9.36 13.73 -31.22
CA PHE A 4 -10.28 12.83 -30.52
C PHE A 4 -11.56 12.48 -31.30
N ALA A 5 -11.69 12.89 -32.57
CA ALA A 5 -12.91 12.67 -33.35
C ALA A 5 -13.23 11.19 -33.63
N GLY A 6 -12.28 10.28 -33.42
CA GLY A 6 -12.45 8.82 -33.53
C GLY A 6 -12.62 8.07 -32.20
N LEU A 7 -12.78 8.78 -31.06
CA LEU A 7 -13.07 8.17 -29.75
C LEU A 7 -14.57 8.23 -29.39
N ASN A 8 -15.42 8.58 -30.34
CA ASN A 8 -16.86 8.55 -30.10
C ASN A 8 -17.34 7.09 -30.07
N ASP A 9 -18.25 6.81 -29.15
CA ASP A 9 -18.88 5.49 -28.97
C ASP A 9 -19.40 4.99 -30.33
N GLU A 10 -18.75 3.97 -30.89
CA GLU A 10 -19.19 3.37 -32.14
C GLU A 10 -20.39 2.46 -31.89
N LYS A 11 -21.26 2.27 -32.88
CA LYS A 11 -22.46 1.41 -32.73
C LYS A 11 -22.13 -0.04 -32.37
N TYR A 12 -20.88 -0.45 -32.56
CA TYR A 12 -20.37 -1.79 -32.24
C TYR A 12 -19.59 -1.86 -30.92
N ASP A 13 -19.46 -0.75 -30.19
CA ASP A 13 -18.66 -0.73 -28.97
C ASP A 13 -19.38 -1.49 -27.84
N ARG A 14 -18.63 -2.33 -27.13
CA ARG A 14 -19.21 -3.21 -26.10
C ARG A 14 -19.44 -2.41 -24.83
N GLN A 15 -20.71 -2.19 -24.49
CA GLN A 15 -21.09 -1.61 -23.21
C GLN A 15 -20.97 -2.65 -22.10
N TYR A 16 -20.11 -2.38 -21.12
CA TYR A 16 -19.96 -3.18 -19.91
C TYR A 16 -20.56 -2.44 -18.73
N LYS A 17 -21.12 -3.18 -17.76
CA LYS A 17 -21.50 -2.60 -16.48
C LYS A 17 -20.25 -2.34 -15.65
N ASP A 18 -20.27 -1.30 -14.83
CA ASP A 18 -19.16 -0.99 -13.91
C ASP A 18 -18.79 -2.17 -13.01
N SER A 19 -19.77 -2.97 -12.58
CA SER A 19 -19.54 -4.19 -11.80
C SER A 19 -18.67 -5.21 -12.53
N ASP A 20 -18.87 -5.35 -13.84
CA ASP A 20 -18.15 -6.33 -14.67
C ASP A 20 -16.70 -5.87 -14.88
N LEU A 21 -16.51 -4.56 -15.09
CA LEU A 21 -15.18 -3.94 -15.18
C LEU A 21 -14.41 -4.07 -13.87
N VAL A 22 -15.04 -3.77 -12.73
CA VAL A 22 -14.41 -3.90 -11.41
C VAL A 22 -14.01 -5.34 -11.14
N ARG A 23 -14.90 -6.31 -11.39
CA ARG A 23 -14.58 -7.73 -11.22
C ARG A 23 -13.36 -8.14 -12.04
N ARG A 24 -13.31 -7.72 -13.30
CA ARG A 24 -12.18 -8.02 -14.20
C ARG A 24 -10.87 -7.37 -13.73
N ILE A 25 -10.93 -6.15 -13.19
CA ILE A 25 -9.76 -5.49 -12.59
C ILE A 25 -9.27 -6.28 -11.36
N LEU A 26 -10.19 -6.75 -10.51
CA LEU A 26 -9.85 -7.51 -9.31
C LEU A 26 -9.17 -8.85 -9.62
N GLU A 27 -9.48 -9.48 -10.75
CA GLU A 27 -8.82 -10.72 -11.19
C GLU A 27 -7.30 -10.54 -11.37
N TYR A 28 -6.84 -9.36 -11.80
CA TYR A 28 -5.41 -9.06 -11.92
C TYR A 28 -4.67 -9.03 -10.57
N PHE A 29 -5.39 -8.81 -9.46
CA PHE A 29 -4.80 -8.80 -8.12
C PHE A 29 -4.69 -10.21 -7.51
N GLN A 30 -5.27 -11.25 -8.14
CA GLN A 30 -5.22 -12.62 -7.64
C GLN A 30 -3.78 -13.13 -7.37
N PRO A 31 -2.78 -12.90 -8.26
CA PRO A 31 -1.39 -13.30 -7.99
C PRO A 31 -0.73 -12.52 -6.84
N GLN A 32 -1.29 -11.36 -6.47
CA GLN A 32 -0.76 -10.47 -5.42
C GLN A 32 -1.36 -10.73 -4.05
N THR A 33 -2.26 -11.72 -3.91
CA THR A 33 -2.94 -12.10 -2.66
C THR A 33 -1.99 -12.29 -1.48
N ASN A 34 -0.87 -12.99 -1.68
CA ASN A 34 0.14 -13.18 -0.63
C ASN A 34 0.77 -11.86 -0.17
N ARG A 35 1.05 -10.95 -1.12
CA ARG A 35 1.61 -9.63 -0.80
C ARG A 35 0.58 -8.76 -0.08
N LEU A 36 -0.68 -8.81 -0.51
CA LEU A 36 -1.78 -8.10 0.16
C LEU A 36 -2.02 -8.62 1.58
N ALA A 37 -1.97 -9.95 1.78
CA ALA A 37 -2.06 -10.53 3.12
C ALA A 37 -0.91 -10.05 4.03
N ALA A 38 0.32 -10.00 3.52
CA ALA A 38 1.47 -9.44 4.26
C ALA A 38 1.28 -7.95 4.58
N VAL A 39 0.74 -7.16 3.64
CA VAL A 39 0.39 -5.75 3.88
C VAL A 39 -0.66 -5.62 4.97
N SER A 40 -1.72 -6.45 4.97
CA SER A 40 -2.75 -6.45 6.00
C SER A 40 -2.18 -6.76 7.38
N ILE A 41 -1.31 -7.76 7.49
CA ILE A 41 -0.62 -8.09 8.74
C ILE A 41 0.22 -6.90 9.23
N LEU A 42 1.00 -6.28 8.34
CA LEU A 42 1.80 -5.10 8.68
C LEU A 42 0.92 -3.93 9.15
N VAL A 43 -0.23 -3.72 8.51
CA VAL A 43 -1.19 -2.68 8.94
C VAL A 43 -1.71 -2.96 10.34
N ILE A 44 -2.11 -4.20 10.64
CA ILE A 44 -2.58 -4.58 11.98
C ILE A 44 -1.49 -4.35 13.02
N VAL A 45 -0.25 -4.75 12.74
CA VAL A 45 0.89 -4.53 13.64
C VAL A 45 1.15 -3.04 13.86
N ILE A 46 1.20 -2.24 12.79
CA ILE A 46 1.41 -0.79 12.88
C ILE A 46 0.29 -0.13 13.68
N ALA A 47 -0.97 -0.53 13.46
CA ALA A 47 -2.12 -0.02 14.19
C ALA A 47 -2.04 -0.39 15.67
N GLY A 48 -1.66 -1.63 16.00
CA GLY A 48 -1.45 -2.08 17.37
C GLY A 48 -0.37 -1.27 18.10
N ILE A 49 0.76 -1.01 17.44
CA ILE A 49 1.83 -0.16 17.99
C ILE A 49 1.32 1.28 18.16
N GLY A 50 0.62 1.82 17.17
CA GLY A 50 0.05 3.17 17.22
C GLY A 50 -0.96 3.35 18.36
N ALA A 51 -1.79 2.33 18.63
CA ALA A 51 -2.73 2.32 19.74
C ALA A 51 -2.04 2.20 21.11
N ALA A 52 -0.93 1.46 21.19
CA ALA A 52 -0.14 1.34 22.42
C ALA A 52 0.70 2.58 22.73
N LEU A 53 1.01 3.40 21.72
CA LEU A 53 1.95 4.52 21.83
C LEU A 53 1.58 5.53 22.93
N PRO A 54 0.32 6.00 23.08
CA PRO A 54 -0.04 6.95 24.14
C PRO A 54 0.18 6.38 25.55
N VAL A 55 -0.10 5.09 25.74
CA VAL A 55 0.08 4.40 27.03
C VAL A 55 1.57 4.29 27.37
N VAL A 56 2.40 3.95 26.38
CA VAL A 56 3.86 3.88 26.54
C VAL A 56 4.43 5.25 26.86
N VAL A 57 4.02 6.30 26.16
CA VAL A 57 4.48 7.67 26.40
C VAL A 57 4.09 8.15 27.79
N ALA A 58 2.86 7.88 28.25
CA ALA A 58 2.44 8.22 29.61
C ALA A 58 3.35 7.60 30.67
N ARG A 59 3.65 6.29 30.52
CA ARG A 59 4.57 5.58 31.44
C ARG A 59 5.99 6.14 31.39
N MET A 60 6.48 6.52 30.21
CA MET A 60 7.80 7.14 30.07
C MET A 60 7.87 8.50 30.77
N VAL A 61 6.82 9.32 30.67
CA VAL A 61 6.73 10.59 31.40
C VAL A 61 6.70 10.36 32.91
N ASP A 62 5.95 9.37 33.38
CA ASP A 62 5.89 9.03 34.81
C ASP A 62 7.26 8.61 35.38
N LEU A 63 8.07 7.86 34.61
CA LEU A 63 9.43 7.46 34.98
C LEU A 63 10.40 8.65 35.12
N LEU A 64 10.08 9.79 34.51
CA LEU A 64 10.91 10.99 34.54
C LEU A 64 10.45 12.02 35.57
N LYS A 65 9.37 11.76 36.32
CA LYS A 65 8.87 12.66 37.36
C LYS A 65 9.85 12.72 38.55
N GLY A 66 10.04 13.93 39.09
CA GLY A 66 10.86 14.16 40.29
C GLY A 66 12.32 14.52 39.95
N LYS A 67 13.28 13.67 40.35
CA LYS A 67 14.71 13.83 40.06
C LYS A 67 15.16 12.71 39.12
N PRO A 68 14.95 12.86 37.80
CA PRO A 68 15.30 11.82 36.84
C PRO A 68 16.82 11.59 36.83
N THR A 69 17.24 10.33 36.89
CA THR A 69 18.64 9.95 36.71
C THR A 69 19.02 10.01 35.24
N LEU A 70 20.31 10.23 34.95
CA LEU A 70 20.83 10.20 33.58
C LEU A 70 20.51 8.85 32.87
N THR A 71 20.51 7.76 33.64
CA THR A 71 20.14 6.42 33.20
C THR A 71 18.66 6.28 32.82
N ALA A 72 17.74 6.90 33.57
CA ALA A 72 16.32 6.87 33.22
C ALA A 72 16.06 7.65 31.93
N ILE A 73 16.70 8.82 31.78
CA ILE A 73 16.59 9.66 30.57
C ILE A 73 17.13 8.90 29.35
N SER A 74 18.30 8.26 29.46
CA SER A 74 18.89 7.52 28.34
C SER A 74 18.07 6.30 27.93
N LEU A 75 17.52 5.55 28.90
CA LEU A 75 16.65 4.41 28.62
C LEU A 75 15.36 4.81 27.92
N VAL A 76 14.70 5.87 28.41
CA VAL A 76 13.48 6.41 27.77
C VAL A 76 13.80 6.90 26.36
N GLY A 77 14.88 7.67 26.19
CA GLY A 77 15.31 8.17 24.88
C GLY A 77 15.62 7.05 23.88
N LEU A 78 16.34 6.01 24.33
CA LEU A 78 16.64 4.84 23.51
C LEU A 78 15.37 4.08 23.12
N ALA A 79 14.44 3.90 24.05
CA ALA A 79 13.18 3.22 23.77
C ALA A 79 12.32 3.99 22.75
N VAL A 80 12.21 5.32 22.87
CA VAL A 80 11.51 6.16 21.89
C VAL A 80 12.18 6.08 20.52
N LEU A 81 13.52 6.12 20.47
CA LEU A 81 14.28 6.00 19.24
C LEU A 81 14.02 4.65 18.54
N LEU A 82 14.06 3.55 19.30
CA LEU A 82 13.80 2.21 18.77
C LEU A 82 12.36 2.06 18.26
N ILE A 83 11.38 2.60 18.99
CA ILE A 83 9.98 2.63 18.55
C ILE A 83 9.86 3.41 17.24
N GLY A 84 10.49 4.59 17.16
CA GLY A 84 10.47 5.44 15.96
C GLY A 84 11.08 4.74 14.74
N ILE A 85 12.27 4.17 14.89
CA ILE A 85 12.95 3.41 13.82
C ILE A 85 12.12 2.18 13.42
N GLY A 86 11.55 1.46 14.39
CA GLY A 86 10.70 0.29 14.14
C GLY A 86 9.44 0.65 13.36
N LEU A 87 8.72 1.69 13.77
CA LEU A 87 7.54 2.20 13.07
C LEU A 87 7.88 2.68 11.65
N TRP A 88 9.00 3.38 11.50
CA TRP A 88 9.48 3.79 10.18
C TRP A 88 9.75 2.58 9.28
N GLY A 89 10.49 1.58 9.77
CA GLY A 89 10.82 0.36 9.04
C GLY A 89 9.58 -0.45 8.64
N LEU A 90 8.62 -0.60 9.56
CA LEU A 90 7.34 -1.26 9.28
C LEU A 90 6.54 -0.53 8.21
N ASN A 91 6.46 0.80 8.29
CA ASN A 91 5.76 1.61 7.29
C ASN A 91 6.47 1.55 5.92
N TRP A 92 7.81 1.56 5.91
CA TRP A 92 8.60 1.38 4.70
C TRP A 92 8.33 0.02 4.06
N ALA A 93 8.35 -1.07 4.85
CA ALA A 93 8.07 -2.42 4.37
C ALA A 93 6.66 -2.52 3.79
N ARG A 94 5.65 -2.00 4.52
CA ARG A 94 4.27 -1.93 4.04
C ARG A 94 4.18 -1.19 2.71
N ARG A 95 4.80 -0.01 2.60
CA ARG A 95 4.76 0.82 1.39
C ARG A 95 5.47 0.13 0.21
N SER A 96 6.60 -0.52 0.45
CA SER A 96 7.35 -1.25 -0.57
C SER A 96 6.52 -2.40 -1.17
N LEU A 97 5.83 -3.17 -0.33
CA LEU A 97 4.95 -4.26 -0.78
C LEU A 97 3.76 -3.76 -1.60
N VAL A 98 3.11 -2.66 -1.17
CA VAL A 98 2.01 -2.05 -1.91
C VAL A 98 2.46 -1.59 -3.30
N ILE A 99 3.61 -0.88 -3.38
CA ILE A 99 4.14 -0.38 -4.66
C ILE A 99 4.45 -1.54 -5.61
N ARG A 100 5.06 -2.62 -5.13
CA ARG A 100 5.35 -3.81 -5.95
C ARG A 100 4.07 -4.51 -6.43
N ALA A 101 3.07 -4.65 -5.56
CA ALA A 101 1.80 -5.28 -5.92
C ALA A 101 1.08 -4.49 -7.02
N VAL A 102 0.97 -3.17 -6.86
CA VAL A 102 0.33 -2.30 -7.87
C VAL A 102 1.16 -2.24 -9.15
N GLY A 103 2.50 -2.12 -9.03
CA GLY A 103 3.40 -2.06 -10.17
C GLY A 103 3.32 -3.30 -11.06
N ASP A 104 3.30 -4.50 -10.47
CA ASP A 104 3.19 -5.75 -11.22
C ASP A 104 1.82 -5.88 -11.91
N VAL A 105 0.73 -5.45 -11.26
CA VAL A 105 -0.62 -5.44 -11.85
C VAL A 105 -0.68 -4.49 -13.04
N VAL A 106 -0.14 -3.28 -12.90
CA VAL A 106 -0.10 -2.29 -13.99
C VAL A 106 0.76 -2.79 -15.15
N LEU A 107 1.87 -3.47 -14.86
CA LEU A 107 2.71 -4.09 -15.88
C LEU A 107 1.94 -5.14 -16.67
N ASP A 108 1.28 -6.09 -16.00
CA ASP A 108 0.48 -7.13 -16.68
C ASP A 108 -0.63 -6.54 -17.55
N LEU A 109 -1.37 -5.56 -17.02
CA LEU A 109 -2.42 -4.87 -17.77
C LEU A 109 -1.88 -4.22 -19.05
N ARG A 110 -0.76 -3.49 -18.95
CA ARG A 110 -0.13 -2.82 -20.11
C ARG A 110 0.35 -3.81 -21.15
N THR A 111 1.01 -4.90 -20.72
CA THR A 111 1.51 -5.93 -21.63
C THR A 111 0.38 -6.61 -22.40
N ARG A 112 -0.75 -6.89 -21.74
CA ARG A 112 -1.92 -7.48 -22.39
C ARG A 112 -2.61 -6.53 -23.35
N ALA A 113 -2.79 -5.27 -22.95
CA ALA A 113 -3.40 -4.25 -23.82
C ALA A 113 -2.56 -4.04 -25.08
N PHE A 114 -1.23 -3.97 -24.94
CA PHE A 114 -0.32 -3.84 -26.07
C PHE A 114 -0.40 -5.05 -27.02
N ARG A 115 -0.38 -6.28 -26.49
CA ARG A 115 -0.51 -7.49 -27.30
C ARG A 115 -1.83 -7.51 -28.07
N ALA A 116 -2.95 -7.21 -27.39
CA ALA A 116 -4.27 -7.18 -28.03
C ALA A 116 -4.36 -6.13 -29.15
N ALA A 117 -3.78 -4.95 -28.96
CA ALA A 117 -3.74 -3.92 -29.99
C ALA A 117 -2.86 -4.33 -31.18
N ALA A 118 -1.69 -4.92 -30.93
CA ALA A 118 -0.78 -5.37 -31.98
C ALA A 118 -1.35 -6.55 -32.80
N GLU A 119 -2.03 -7.49 -32.14
CA GLU A 119 -2.68 -8.62 -32.84
C GLU A 119 -3.88 -8.17 -33.67
N HIS A 120 -4.60 -7.11 -33.24
CA HIS A 120 -5.73 -6.56 -33.98
C HIS A 120 -5.32 -5.81 -35.25
N ASP A 121 -4.13 -5.20 -35.28
CA ASP A 121 -3.60 -4.48 -36.46
C ASP A 121 -2.96 -5.42 -37.49
N LEU A 122 -2.61 -6.66 -37.06
CA LEU A 122 -2.04 -7.70 -37.92
C LEU A 122 -3.08 -8.64 -38.54
N SER A 123 -4.37 -8.50 -38.18
CA SER A 123 -5.52 -9.24 -38.74
C SER A 123 -6.32 -8.39 -39.70
#